data_AF-A0A1S3M0V2-F1
#
_entry.id   AF-A0A1S3M0V2-F1
#
_cell.length_a   1.000
_cell.length_b   1.000
_cell.length_c   1.000
_cell.angle_alpha   90.00
_cell.angle_beta   90.00
_cell.angle_gamma   90.00
#
_symmetry.space_group_name_H-M   'P 1'
#
loop_
_entity.id
_entity.type
_entity.pdbx_description
1 polymer ?
#
loop_
_entity_poly.entity_id
_entity_poly.type
_entity_poly.pdbx_seq_one_letter_code
_entity_poly.pdbx_strand_id
1 'polypeptide(L)'
;MDQFRGLFVKLDKNNDGSISVEELHNEMKKTGIMAADQKAQNVVNNYDRNKDGRLDYDEFLSYMRDREKKWRIHFMALDKNNCGVSCSLPVCLSRCFGVFDVGESRTMPLELPPDLSAGSGEWRSFVLAAGLADAVSRTLTAPIDRLKTQLQVYGSKASSQGFRELKAGGVRSMWQGNAVNVLKGTPQSTLQCLIYAQMKVYTQGWQQESLSVQQRFGLGCVSGAVAHAVFYPLEVLKVRLNLWAGTYSGVVQCARSIYRNESAASFYRGFRHSILCMIPYAGVECAVHQSIVTWAKTQQDYSSDSQLFFFSFVAFSAGQMSSYPLAVIRTQQQAQAFSSTSPTTFLQGFTGIYERHGIRGYYNGMGASFVRAIPCALLNYTLMKKLDTVLS
;
A
#
# COMPACT_ATOMS: atom_id res chain seq x y z
N MET A 1 26.62 28.22 -11.98
CA MET A 1 26.08 29.49 -11.47
C MET A 1 25.42 29.18 -10.14
N ASP A 2 26.03 29.63 -9.03
CA ASP A 2 25.65 29.24 -7.68
C ASP A 2 24.19 29.62 -7.36
N GLN A 3 23.36 28.60 -7.13
CA GLN A 3 21.93 28.71 -6.79
C GLN A 3 21.65 29.73 -5.66
N PHE A 4 22.60 29.91 -4.74
CA PHE A 4 22.47 30.79 -3.58
C PHE A 4 22.82 32.26 -3.87
N ARG A 5 23.45 32.56 -5.01
CA ARG A 5 23.84 33.94 -5.37
C ARG A 5 22.63 34.84 -5.64
N GLY A 6 21.59 34.30 -6.29
CA GLY A 6 20.34 35.04 -6.50
C GLY A 6 19.57 35.31 -5.21
N LEU A 7 19.69 34.43 -4.20
CA LEU A 7 19.07 34.64 -2.90
C LEU A 7 19.85 35.67 -2.07
N PHE A 8 21.17 35.64 -2.14
CA PHE A 8 22.04 36.63 -1.49
C PHE A 8 21.73 38.05 -1.97
N VAL A 9 21.67 38.26 -3.28
CA VAL A 9 21.31 39.56 -3.89
C VAL A 9 19.89 40.00 -3.53
N LYS A 10 18.99 39.06 -3.21
CA LYS A 10 17.62 39.39 -2.77
C LYS A 10 17.55 39.77 -1.29
N LEU A 11 18.47 39.26 -0.47
CA LEU A 11 18.56 39.51 0.97
C LEU A 11 19.36 40.79 1.27
N ASP A 12 20.44 41.01 0.54
CA ASP A 12 21.29 42.22 0.56
C ASP A 12 20.55 43.36 -0.17
N LYS A 13 19.79 44.17 0.58
CA LYS A 13 18.96 45.23 -0.01
C LYS A 13 19.74 46.51 -0.23
N ASN A 14 20.73 46.76 0.61
CA ASN A 14 21.59 47.92 0.51
C ASN A 14 22.76 47.70 -0.48
N ASN A 15 22.91 46.48 -1.02
CA ASN A 15 23.96 46.06 -1.95
C ASN A 15 25.37 46.31 -1.39
N ASP A 16 25.53 46.17 -0.07
CA ASP A 16 26.81 46.38 0.60
C ASP A 16 27.71 45.14 0.57
N GLY A 17 27.24 44.04 -0.04
CA GLY A 17 27.99 42.80 -0.20
C GLY A 17 28.03 41.94 1.06
N SER A 18 27.23 42.30 2.08
CA SER A 18 27.07 41.57 3.34
C SER A 18 25.59 41.53 3.75
N ILE A 19 25.19 40.56 4.56
CA ILE A 19 23.81 40.49 5.09
C ILE A 19 23.84 40.87 6.57
N SER A 20 23.15 41.96 6.90
CA SER A 20 23.00 42.40 8.29
C SER A 20 21.92 41.61 9.05
N VAL A 21 22.00 41.63 10.38
CA VAL A 21 20.96 41.02 11.25
C VAL A 21 19.57 41.59 10.94
N GLU A 22 19.48 42.89 10.66
CA GLU A 22 18.22 43.57 10.38
C GLU A 22 17.61 43.17 9.04
N GLU A 23 18.43 42.98 8.00
CA GLU A 23 17.97 42.51 6.69
C GLU A 23 17.49 41.07 6.75
N LEU A 24 18.25 40.22 7.43
CA LEU A 24 17.87 38.82 7.66
C LEU A 24 16.58 38.73 8.49
N HIS A 25 16.46 39.54 9.54
CA HIS A 25 15.27 39.61 10.38
C HIS A 25 14.02 40.05 9.59
N ASN A 26 14.13 41.13 8.82
CA ASN A 26 13.02 41.67 8.04
C ASN A 26 12.50 40.69 6.98
N GLU A 27 13.39 39.93 6.32
CA GLU A 27 12.97 38.90 5.37
C GLU A 27 12.41 37.65 6.04
N MET A 28 12.92 37.26 7.21
CA MET A 28 12.34 36.17 8.02
C MET A 28 10.95 36.50 8.55
N LYS A 29 10.70 37.78 8.88
CA LYS A 29 9.38 38.27 9.30
C LYS A 29 8.39 38.30 8.12
N LYS A 30 8.82 38.76 6.95
CA LYS A 30 8.00 38.73 5.72
C LYS A 30 7.61 37.31 5.27
N THR A 31 8.46 36.33 5.57
CA THR A 31 8.20 34.91 5.25
C THR A 31 7.44 34.16 6.35
N GLY A 32 6.95 34.84 7.38
CA GLY A 32 6.01 34.29 8.37
C GLY A 32 6.66 33.49 9.51
N ILE A 33 7.96 33.63 9.75
CA ILE A 33 8.66 32.93 10.84
C ILE A 33 8.42 33.66 12.17
N MET A 34 7.59 33.05 13.04
CA MET A 34 7.36 33.51 14.42
C MET A 34 8.65 33.29 15.24
N ALA A 35 9.19 34.34 15.87
CA ALA A 35 10.51 34.41 16.54
C ALA A 35 11.74 34.62 15.61
N ALA A 36 11.63 35.58 14.68
CA ALA A 36 12.71 35.93 13.78
C ALA A 36 13.88 36.67 14.47
N ASP A 37 13.61 37.48 15.52
CA ASP A 37 14.64 38.27 16.24
C ASP A 37 15.75 37.39 16.85
N GLN A 38 15.38 36.41 17.67
CA GLN A 38 16.34 35.55 18.37
C GLN A 38 17.07 34.60 17.40
N LYS A 39 16.44 34.27 16.27
CA LYS A 39 16.97 33.34 15.28
C LYS A 39 17.94 34.01 14.32
N ALA A 40 17.67 35.24 13.89
CA ALA A 40 18.59 36.02 13.08
C ALA A 40 19.89 36.30 13.85
N GLN A 41 19.78 36.72 15.12
CA GLN A 41 20.95 36.97 15.96
C GLN A 41 21.79 35.72 16.19
N ASN A 42 21.15 34.57 16.44
CA ASN A 42 21.87 33.30 16.60
C ASN A 42 22.53 32.82 15.31
N VAL A 43 22.01 33.18 14.14
CA VAL A 43 22.62 32.81 12.86
C VAL A 43 23.88 33.63 12.63
N VAL A 44 23.81 34.95 12.80
CA VAL A 44 25.00 35.81 12.66
C VAL A 44 26.06 35.40 13.66
N ASN A 45 25.74 35.27 14.95
CA ASN A 45 26.72 34.90 15.99
C ASN A 45 27.44 33.55 15.78
N ASN A 46 26.85 32.60 15.05
CA ASN A 46 27.42 31.26 14.84
C ASN A 46 28.20 31.11 13.53
N TYR A 47 27.92 31.95 12.53
CA TYR A 47 28.49 31.82 11.18
C TYR A 47 29.37 33.01 10.79
N ASP A 48 29.31 34.11 11.54
CA ASP A 48 30.23 35.24 11.48
C ASP A 48 31.61 34.80 12.04
N ARG A 49 32.54 34.48 11.13
CA ARG A 49 33.90 34.04 11.45
C ARG A 49 34.82 35.23 11.69
N ASN A 50 34.61 36.31 10.96
CA ASN A 50 35.43 37.51 11.02
C ASN A 50 35.03 38.45 12.20
N LYS A 51 33.90 38.18 12.86
CA LYS A 51 33.30 38.91 13.99
C LYS A 51 32.92 40.35 13.67
N ASP A 52 32.54 40.64 12.43
CA ASP A 52 32.13 41.97 12.00
C ASP A 52 30.64 42.27 12.27
N GLY A 53 29.88 41.29 12.78
CA GLY A 53 28.46 41.39 13.07
C GLY A 53 27.56 41.33 11.84
N ARG A 54 28.12 40.92 10.70
CA ARG A 54 27.45 40.75 9.40
C ARG A 54 27.79 39.37 8.84
N LEU A 55 27.16 38.99 7.73
CA LEU A 55 27.47 37.76 7.02
C LEU A 55 27.91 38.10 5.61
N ASP A 56 29.19 37.93 5.32
CA ASP A 56 29.69 38.04 3.95
C ASP A 56 29.18 36.88 3.07
N TYR A 57 29.47 36.93 1.76
CA TYR A 57 28.95 35.91 0.84
C TYR A 57 29.44 34.50 1.18
N ASP A 58 30.69 34.34 1.63
CA ASP A 58 31.27 33.04 1.95
C ASP A 58 30.73 32.47 3.27
N GLU A 59 30.54 33.31 4.29
CA GLU A 59 29.90 32.97 5.55
C GLU A 59 28.41 32.65 5.34
N PHE A 60 27.71 33.44 4.53
CA PHE A 60 26.33 33.16 4.12
C PHE A 60 26.22 31.85 3.34
N LEU A 61 27.17 31.58 2.43
CA LEU A 61 27.21 30.33 1.68
C LEU A 61 27.52 29.14 2.60
N SER A 62 28.32 29.33 3.65
CA SER A 62 28.57 28.32 4.68
C SER A 62 27.32 28.05 5.52
N TYR A 63 26.60 29.10 5.94
CA TYR A 63 25.31 29.00 6.63
C TYR A 63 24.26 28.32 5.76
N MET A 64 24.16 28.68 4.48
CA MET A 64 23.21 28.08 3.55
C MET A 64 23.58 26.64 3.24
N ARG A 65 24.86 26.29 3.13
CA ARG A 65 25.30 24.89 2.97
C ARG A 65 25.09 24.07 4.23
N ASP A 66 25.33 24.60 5.42
CA ASP A 66 25.08 23.90 6.67
C ASP A 66 23.59 23.82 6.98
N ARG A 67 22.81 24.84 6.62
CA ARG A 67 21.35 24.79 6.67
C ARG A 67 20.82 23.83 5.62
N GLU A 68 21.36 23.78 4.41
CA GLU A 68 21.01 22.79 3.39
C GLU A 68 21.43 21.39 3.81
N LYS A 69 22.57 21.21 4.48
CA LYS A 69 22.98 19.92 5.06
C LYS A 69 22.11 19.53 6.24
N LYS A 70 21.77 20.46 7.14
CA LYS A 70 20.96 20.21 8.33
C LYS A 70 19.49 20.03 7.97
N TRP A 71 19.02 20.78 6.98
CA TRP A 71 17.74 20.53 6.31
C TRP A 71 17.82 19.23 5.55
N ARG A 72 18.86 18.89 4.79
CA ARG A 72 19.04 17.55 4.20
C ARG A 72 19.16 16.46 5.24
N ILE A 73 19.67 16.68 6.44
CA ILE A 73 19.75 15.66 7.50
C ILE A 73 18.40 15.53 8.19
N HIS A 74 17.67 16.63 8.44
CA HIS A 74 16.29 16.58 8.92
C HIS A 74 15.32 16.06 7.86
N PHE A 75 15.53 16.38 6.59
CA PHE A 75 14.82 15.86 5.43
C PHE A 75 15.24 14.42 5.20
N MET A 76 16.51 14.00 5.28
CA MET A 76 16.88 12.58 5.20
C MET A 76 16.45 11.78 6.45
N ALA A 77 16.23 12.45 7.59
CA ALA A 77 15.62 11.85 8.78
C ALA A 77 14.08 11.83 8.74
N LEU A 78 13.44 12.63 7.88
CA LEU A 78 11.97 12.76 7.74
C LEU A 78 11.43 12.33 6.35
N ASP A 79 12.30 12.16 5.37
CA ASP A 79 12.15 11.87 3.94
C ASP A 79 13.36 11.01 3.51
N LYS A 80 13.38 9.76 3.98
CA LYS A 80 14.33 8.72 3.54
C LYS A 80 14.11 8.29 2.06
N ASN A 81 13.18 8.93 1.34
CA ASN A 81 12.66 8.45 0.06
C ASN A 81 12.53 9.55 -1.02
N ASN A 82 13.20 10.71 -0.83
CA ASN A 82 13.39 11.77 -1.84
C ASN A 82 12.10 12.16 -2.58
N CYS A 83 10.98 12.26 -1.85
CA CYS A 83 9.65 12.43 -2.44
C CYS A 83 9.04 13.82 -2.24
N GLY A 84 9.74 14.75 -1.56
CA GLY A 84 9.39 16.17 -1.55
C GLY A 84 8.07 16.53 -0.85
N VAL A 85 7.48 15.63 -0.05
CA VAL A 85 6.27 15.91 0.74
C VAL A 85 6.45 15.39 2.16
N SER A 86 6.22 16.26 3.15
CA SER A 86 6.29 15.95 4.58
C SER A 86 5.38 14.75 4.91
N CYS A 87 5.96 13.66 5.41
CA CYS A 87 5.22 12.43 5.73
C CYS A 87 4.45 12.59 7.06
N SER A 88 3.28 13.19 7.00
CA SER A 88 2.26 13.15 8.04
C SER A 88 1.32 11.94 7.85
N LEU A 89 0.70 11.52 8.96
CA LEU A 89 0.06 10.23 9.25
C LEU A 89 -0.77 9.62 8.08
N PRO A 90 -1.45 10.42 7.24
CA PRO A 90 -2.32 9.97 6.16
C PRO A 90 -1.83 10.22 4.74
N VAL A 91 -0.73 10.93 4.51
CA VAL A 91 -0.05 10.85 3.20
C VAL A 91 0.56 9.46 3.04
N CYS A 92 1.10 8.90 4.14
CA CYS A 92 1.60 7.53 4.18
C CYS A 92 0.46 6.50 4.14
N LEU A 93 -0.68 6.78 4.78
CA LEU A 93 -1.89 5.95 4.69
C LEU A 93 -2.53 6.06 3.30
N SER A 94 -2.50 7.21 2.63
CA SER A 94 -3.01 7.43 1.26
C SER A 94 -2.06 6.90 0.17
N ARG A 95 -0.75 6.86 0.43
CA ARG A 95 0.26 6.17 -0.41
C ARG A 95 0.33 4.67 -0.11
N CYS A 96 0.01 4.26 1.11
CA CYS A 96 -0.36 2.88 1.42
C CYS A 96 -1.62 2.54 0.62
N PHE A 97 -2.68 3.33 0.70
CA PHE A 97 -3.96 3.12 0.01
C PHE A 97 -3.91 3.30 -1.52
N GLY A 98 -2.98 4.08 -2.08
CA GLY A 98 -2.79 4.23 -3.52
C GLY A 98 -2.27 2.96 -4.21
N VAL A 99 -2.19 1.87 -3.45
CA VAL A 99 -1.68 0.57 -3.84
C VAL A 99 -2.54 -0.53 -3.16
N PHE A 100 -3.88 -0.44 -3.15
CA PHE A 100 -4.72 -1.44 -2.44
C PHE A 100 -5.60 -2.37 -3.29
N ASP A 101 -5.18 -3.63 -3.31
CA ASP A 101 -6.00 -4.85 -3.21
C ASP A 101 -6.52 -5.47 -4.51
N VAL A 102 -5.60 -6.10 -5.25
CA VAL A 102 -5.99 -7.26 -6.04
C VAL A 102 -6.34 -8.39 -5.06
N GLY A 103 -7.63 -8.49 -4.75
CA GLY A 103 -8.27 -9.61 -4.05
C GLY A 103 -7.35 -10.42 -3.13
N GLU A 104 -7.17 -9.94 -1.90
CA GLU A 104 -6.47 -10.59 -0.76
C GLU A 104 -4.96 -10.34 -0.63
N SER A 105 -4.34 -9.62 -1.56
CA SER A 105 -2.89 -9.41 -1.57
C SER A 105 -2.58 -7.92 -1.60
N ARG A 106 -2.07 -7.43 -0.47
CA ARG A 106 -1.72 -6.01 -0.30
C ARG A 106 -0.38 -5.76 -0.93
N THR A 107 -0.36 -5.14 -2.08
CA THR A 107 0.81 -4.39 -2.51
C THR A 107 1.08 -3.27 -1.52
N MET A 108 1.96 -3.53 -0.57
CA MET A 108 2.60 -2.46 0.18
C MET A 108 3.21 -1.48 -0.82
N PRO A 109 3.22 -0.15 -0.56
CA PRO A 109 4.05 0.78 -1.32
C PRO A 109 5.51 0.49 -0.96
N LEU A 110 6.00 -0.63 -1.46
CA LEU A 110 7.41 -0.93 -1.62
C LEU A 110 7.85 -0.10 -2.82
N GLU A 111 7.88 1.22 -2.63
CA GLU A 111 8.89 1.98 -3.34
C GLU A 111 10.21 1.46 -2.80
N LEU A 112 10.84 0.58 -3.59
CA LEU A 112 12.19 0.16 -3.31
C LEU A 112 13.03 1.43 -3.09
N PRO A 113 13.81 1.51 -2.00
CA PRO A 113 14.78 2.57 -1.88
C PRO A 113 15.59 2.61 -3.19
N PRO A 114 15.80 3.80 -3.77
CA PRO A 114 16.42 3.95 -5.09
C PRO A 114 17.82 3.31 -5.16
N ASP A 115 18.44 3.08 -4.02
CA ASP A 115 19.69 2.36 -3.87
C ASP A 115 19.44 0.92 -3.39
N LEU A 116 19.34 -0.01 -4.34
CA LEU A 116 19.55 -1.46 -4.09
C LEU A 116 20.97 -1.75 -3.54
N SER A 117 21.82 -0.73 -3.51
CA SER A 117 23.19 -0.67 -2.99
C SER A 117 23.28 -0.18 -1.54
N ALA A 118 22.20 0.37 -0.95
CA ALA A 118 22.13 0.59 0.49
C ALA A 118 22.09 -0.78 1.18
N GLY A 119 23.00 -1.00 2.13
CA GLY A 119 23.44 -2.34 2.56
C GLY A 119 22.33 -3.37 2.78
N SER A 120 22.62 -4.63 2.45
CA SER A 120 21.70 -5.78 2.51
C SER A 120 20.89 -5.95 3.83
N GLY A 121 21.26 -5.26 4.91
CA GLY A 121 20.58 -5.26 6.20
C GLY A 121 19.28 -4.43 6.23
N GLU A 122 19.27 -3.20 5.70
CA GLU A 122 18.11 -2.29 5.85
C GLU A 122 16.88 -2.80 5.11
N TRP A 123 17.07 -3.33 3.90
CA TRP A 123 16.03 -3.98 3.12
C TRP A 123 15.42 -5.19 3.86
N ARG A 124 16.28 -6.01 4.49
CA ARG A 124 15.81 -7.18 5.25
C ARG A 124 15.00 -6.75 6.46
N SER A 125 15.46 -5.76 7.21
CA SER A 125 14.72 -5.21 8.35
C SER A 125 13.36 -4.66 7.93
N PHE A 126 13.29 -3.94 6.82
CA PHE A 126 12.02 -3.40 6.30
C PHE A 126 11.05 -4.51 5.87
N VAL A 127 11.50 -5.50 5.09
CA VAL A 127 10.65 -6.63 4.66
C VAL A 127 10.19 -7.47 5.85
N LEU A 128 11.04 -7.65 6.87
CA LEU A 128 10.68 -8.34 8.11
C LEU A 128 9.66 -7.54 8.92
N ALA A 129 9.83 -6.23 9.07
CA ALA A 129 8.87 -5.34 9.72
C ALA A 129 7.51 -5.38 9.02
N ALA A 130 7.52 -5.26 7.68
CA ALA A 130 6.35 -5.38 6.84
C ALA A 130 5.65 -6.73 7.01
N GLY A 131 6.43 -7.81 7.06
CA GLY A 131 5.92 -9.16 7.19
C GLY A 131 5.27 -9.45 8.53
N LEU A 132 5.89 -9.00 9.61
CA LEU A 132 5.34 -9.12 10.95
C LEU A 132 4.07 -8.27 11.12
N ALA A 133 4.07 -7.04 10.61
CA ALA A 133 2.89 -6.18 10.62
C ALA A 133 1.70 -6.82 9.87
N ASP A 134 1.94 -7.35 8.67
CA ASP A 134 0.91 -8.00 7.87
C ASP A 134 0.42 -9.31 8.50
N ALA A 135 1.31 -10.09 9.10
CA ALA A 135 0.96 -11.32 9.83
C ALA A 135 0.02 -11.05 11.00
N VAL A 136 0.31 -10.02 11.81
CA VAL A 136 -0.53 -9.63 12.95
C VAL A 136 -1.87 -9.08 12.46
N SER A 137 -1.87 -8.20 11.46
CA SER A 137 -3.08 -7.61 10.90
C SER A 137 -4.02 -8.65 10.29
N ARG A 138 -3.48 -9.60 9.50
CA ARG A 138 -4.25 -10.73 8.94
C ARG A 138 -4.81 -11.63 10.04
N THR A 139 -4.03 -11.89 11.09
CA THR A 139 -4.48 -12.71 12.22
C THR A 139 -5.62 -12.05 12.98
N LEU A 140 -5.55 -10.74 13.22
CA LEU A 140 -6.63 -10.00 13.89
C LEU A 140 -7.90 -9.89 13.02
N THR A 141 -7.74 -9.85 11.70
CA THR A 141 -8.85 -9.71 10.74
C THR A 141 -9.37 -11.05 10.18
N ALA A 142 -8.74 -12.17 10.53
CA ALA A 142 -9.08 -13.51 10.05
C ALA A 142 -10.55 -13.91 10.23
N PRO A 143 -11.23 -13.62 11.36
CA PRO A 143 -12.65 -13.95 11.52
C PRO A 143 -13.55 -13.22 10.52
N ILE A 144 -13.24 -11.95 10.20
CA ILE A 144 -14.00 -11.14 9.24
C ILE A 144 -13.74 -11.64 7.81
N ASP A 145 -12.48 -12.00 7.50
CA ASP A 145 -12.12 -12.63 6.23
C ASP A 145 -12.86 -13.96 6.02
N ARG A 146 -12.94 -14.80 7.06
CA ARG A 146 -13.70 -16.05 7.01
C ARG A 146 -15.19 -15.77 6.76
N LEU A 147 -15.79 -14.85 7.51
CA LEU A 147 -17.20 -14.47 7.33
C LEU A 147 -17.47 -13.96 5.90
N LYS A 148 -16.58 -13.15 5.33
CA LYS A 148 -16.64 -12.72 3.93
C LYS A 148 -16.69 -13.92 2.98
N THR A 149 -15.77 -14.87 3.12
CA THR A 149 -15.73 -16.06 2.24
C THR A 149 -16.99 -16.92 2.37
N GLN A 150 -17.53 -17.08 3.59
CA GLN A 150 -18.77 -17.81 3.82
C GLN A 150 -19.98 -17.09 3.20
N LEU A 151 -20.06 -15.76 3.31
CA LEU A 151 -21.11 -14.95 2.69
C LEU A 151 -21.07 -15.05 1.16
N GLN A 152 -19.89 -15.07 0.54
CA GLN A 152 -19.75 -15.19 -0.91
C GLN A 152 -20.21 -16.56 -1.45
N VAL A 153 -19.99 -17.63 -0.68
CA VAL A 153 -20.33 -19.01 -1.08
C VAL A 153 -21.76 -19.39 -0.70
N TYR A 154 -22.17 -19.14 0.54
CA TYR A 154 -23.44 -19.60 1.10
C TYR A 154 -24.54 -18.52 1.14
N GLY A 155 -24.21 -17.27 0.82
CA GLY A 155 -25.18 -16.17 0.84
C GLY A 155 -25.79 -15.96 2.22
N SER A 156 -27.12 -15.90 2.29
CA SER A 156 -27.88 -15.67 3.54
C SER A 156 -27.67 -16.76 4.60
N LYS A 157 -27.27 -17.98 4.20
CA LYS A 157 -27.01 -19.09 5.12
C LYS A 157 -25.63 -19.03 5.79
N ALA A 158 -24.80 -18.06 5.44
CA ALA A 158 -23.44 -17.95 5.97
C ALA A 158 -23.40 -17.74 7.49
N SER A 159 -24.29 -16.92 8.04
CA SER A 159 -24.32 -16.63 9.48
C SER A 159 -24.69 -17.88 10.29
N SER A 160 -25.75 -18.60 9.90
CA SER A 160 -26.18 -19.83 10.59
C SER A 160 -25.14 -20.95 10.49
N GLN A 161 -24.47 -21.08 9.34
CA GLN A 161 -23.38 -22.03 9.16
C GLN A 161 -22.16 -21.65 10.00
N GLY A 162 -21.78 -20.37 10.04
CA GLY A 162 -20.70 -19.87 10.89
C GLY A 162 -20.95 -20.11 12.38
N PHE A 163 -22.18 -19.88 12.86
CA PHE A 163 -22.58 -20.22 14.24
C PHE A 163 -22.54 -21.72 14.52
N ARG A 164 -22.93 -22.56 13.56
CA ARG A 164 -22.86 -24.02 13.69
C ARG A 164 -21.41 -24.50 13.79
N GLU A 165 -20.53 -23.96 12.96
CA GLU A 165 -19.09 -24.26 12.99
C GLU A 165 -18.44 -23.76 14.28
N LEU A 166 -18.82 -22.59 14.77
CA LEU A 166 -18.35 -22.06 16.05
C LEU A 166 -18.76 -22.98 17.22
N LYS A 167 -19.97 -23.53 17.19
CA LYS A 167 -20.44 -24.52 18.17
C LYS A 167 -19.71 -25.86 18.07
N ALA A 168 -19.36 -26.31 16.86
CA ALA A 168 -18.73 -27.61 16.63
C ALA A 168 -17.20 -27.60 16.85
N GLY A 169 -16.51 -26.56 16.38
CA GLY A 169 -15.04 -26.45 16.39
C GLY A 169 -14.49 -25.38 17.33
N GLY A 170 -15.35 -24.72 18.10
CA GLY A 170 -14.99 -23.64 19.02
C GLY A 170 -14.47 -22.39 18.31
N VAL A 171 -13.96 -21.44 19.09
CA VAL A 171 -13.47 -20.13 18.61
C VAL A 171 -12.27 -20.27 17.65
N ARG A 172 -11.46 -21.32 17.81
CA ARG A 172 -10.31 -21.60 16.93
C ARG A 172 -10.70 -21.89 15.48
N SER A 173 -11.94 -22.34 15.23
CA SER A 173 -12.45 -22.57 13.88
C SER A 173 -12.42 -21.32 13.00
N MET A 174 -12.52 -20.13 13.60
CA MET A 174 -12.51 -18.85 12.89
C MET A 174 -11.15 -18.49 12.27
N TRP A 175 -10.05 -19.08 12.76
CA TRP A 175 -8.68 -18.85 12.26
C TRP A 175 -8.19 -19.95 11.32
N GLN A 176 -9.03 -20.93 10.97
CA GLN A 176 -8.64 -21.94 10.00
C GLN A 176 -8.35 -21.29 8.65
N GLY A 177 -7.26 -21.73 8.01
CA GLY A 177 -6.73 -21.13 6.78
C GLY A 177 -5.89 -19.87 6.99
N ASN A 178 -5.86 -19.27 8.19
CA ASN A 178 -5.08 -18.05 8.44
C ASN A 178 -3.57 -18.26 8.26
N ALA A 179 -3.04 -19.45 8.58
CA ALA A 179 -1.64 -19.77 8.34
C ALA A 179 -1.24 -19.59 6.87
N VAL A 180 -2.12 -19.96 5.95
CA VAL A 180 -1.89 -19.79 4.50
C VAL A 180 -2.00 -18.32 4.11
N ASN A 181 -2.91 -17.55 4.73
CA ASN A 181 -3.00 -16.10 4.53
C ASN A 181 -1.73 -15.37 4.93
N VAL A 182 -1.16 -15.70 6.08
CA VAL A 182 0.09 -15.11 6.57
C VAL A 182 1.26 -15.52 5.67
N LEU A 183 1.34 -16.81 5.33
CA LEU A 183 2.42 -17.35 4.49
C LEU A 183 2.45 -16.72 3.09
N LYS A 184 1.28 -16.45 2.49
CA LYS A 184 1.22 -15.87 1.14
C LYS A 184 1.39 -14.35 1.12
N GLY A 185 0.92 -13.65 2.15
CA GLY A 185 0.71 -12.19 2.13
C GLY A 185 1.96 -11.41 1.76
N THR A 186 2.94 -11.41 2.65
CA THR A 186 4.18 -10.64 2.47
C THR A 186 5.04 -11.12 1.31
N PRO A 187 5.26 -12.44 1.11
CA PRO A 187 6.09 -12.91 0.01
C PRO A 187 5.51 -12.56 -1.37
N GLN A 188 4.19 -12.65 -1.55
CA GLN A 188 3.54 -12.30 -2.81
C GLN A 188 3.72 -10.81 -3.14
N SER A 189 3.48 -9.95 -2.17
CA SER A 189 3.63 -8.49 -2.35
C SER A 189 5.08 -8.09 -2.59
N THR A 190 6.02 -8.71 -1.86
CA THR A 190 7.46 -8.48 -2.06
C THR A 190 7.88 -8.88 -3.47
N LEU A 191 7.45 -10.04 -3.94
CA LEU A 191 7.74 -10.51 -5.29
C LEU A 191 7.17 -9.57 -6.36
N GLN A 192 5.93 -9.12 -6.20
CA GLN A 192 5.33 -8.14 -7.11
C GLN A 192 6.16 -6.86 -7.21
N CYS A 193 6.62 -6.32 -6.07
CA CYS A 193 7.42 -5.10 -6.05
C CYS A 193 8.80 -5.29 -6.68
N LEU A 194 9.44 -6.44 -6.45
CA LEU A 194 10.71 -6.79 -7.10
C LEU A 194 10.56 -6.87 -8.63
N ILE A 195 9.51 -7.54 -9.11
CA ILE A 195 9.22 -7.63 -10.55
C ILE A 195 8.93 -6.25 -11.12
N TYR A 196 8.12 -5.45 -10.44
CA TYR A 196 7.79 -4.08 -10.86
C TYR A 196 9.05 -3.20 -10.99
N ALA A 197 9.94 -3.23 -10.00
CA ALA A 197 11.18 -2.46 -10.05
C ALA A 197 12.10 -2.93 -11.17
N GLN A 198 12.25 -4.24 -11.36
CA GLN A 198 13.06 -4.78 -12.46
C GLN A 198 12.51 -4.34 -13.83
N MET A 199 11.19 -4.43 -14.02
CA MET A 199 10.55 -3.99 -15.26
C MET A 199 10.66 -2.49 -15.46
N LYS A 200 10.56 -1.69 -14.39
CA LYS A 200 10.73 -0.24 -14.42
C LYS A 200 12.15 0.14 -14.87
N VAL A 201 13.19 -0.49 -14.31
CA VAL A 201 14.59 -0.26 -14.72
C VAL A 201 14.80 -0.60 -16.19
N TYR A 202 14.23 -1.72 -16.65
CA TYR A 202 14.30 -2.11 -18.06
C TYR A 202 13.59 -1.13 -19.00
N THR A 203 12.45 -0.56 -18.56
CA THR A 203 11.60 0.33 -19.39
C THR A 203 12.12 1.77 -19.45
N GLN A 204 12.70 2.30 -18.36
CA GLN A 204 13.18 3.69 -18.32
C GLN A 204 14.51 3.87 -19.06
N GLY A 205 15.32 2.81 -19.22
CA GLY A 205 16.70 2.98 -19.65
C GLY A 205 17.44 3.97 -18.73
N TRP A 206 18.66 4.37 -19.08
CA TRP A 206 19.42 5.35 -18.28
C TRP A 206 18.86 6.79 -18.35
N GLN A 207 17.72 7.02 -19.01
CA GLN A 207 17.10 8.34 -19.13
C GLN A 207 15.99 8.53 -18.09
N GLN A 208 16.14 9.61 -17.33
CA GLN A 208 15.41 9.93 -16.10
C GLN A 208 13.99 10.49 -16.35
N GLU A 209 13.29 10.07 -17.41
CA GLU A 209 11.92 10.49 -17.66
C GLU A 209 10.92 9.71 -16.81
N SER A 210 9.97 10.43 -16.20
CA SER A 210 8.93 9.84 -15.38
C SER A 210 7.95 9.04 -16.25
N LEU A 211 7.78 7.74 -15.96
CA LEU A 211 6.85 6.86 -16.69
C LEU A 211 5.43 7.46 -16.78
N SER A 212 4.77 7.28 -17.92
CA SER A 212 3.37 7.66 -18.09
C SER A 212 2.45 6.86 -17.16
N VAL A 213 1.27 7.40 -16.85
CA VAL A 213 0.27 6.72 -16.02
C VAL A 213 -0.08 5.34 -16.57
N GLN A 214 -0.28 5.24 -17.88
CA GLN A 214 -0.65 4.00 -18.55
C GLN A 214 0.46 2.96 -18.49
N GLN A 215 1.73 3.38 -18.63
CA GLN A 215 2.88 2.50 -18.49
C GLN A 215 3.00 1.97 -17.05
N ARG A 216 2.85 2.83 -16.04
CA ARG A 216 2.89 2.39 -14.63
C ARG A 216 1.76 1.40 -14.33
N PHE A 217 0.56 1.66 -14.84
CA PHE A 217 -0.57 0.77 -14.72
C PHE A 217 -0.30 -0.59 -15.38
N GLY A 218 0.18 -0.60 -16.63
CA GLY A 218 0.52 -1.83 -17.35
C GLY A 218 1.60 -2.65 -16.63
N LEU A 219 2.68 -2.01 -16.17
CA LEU A 219 3.74 -2.66 -15.39
C LEU A 219 3.20 -3.21 -14.05
N GLY A 220 2.29 -2.48 -13.40
CA GLY A 220 1.60 -2.93 -12.19
C GLY A 220 0.74 -4.19 -12.42
N CYS A 221 -0.03 -4.21 -13.52
CA CYS A 221 -0.83 -5.37 -13.89
C CYS A 221 0.03 -6.61 -14.21
N VAL A 222 1.11 -6.44 -14.98
CA VAL A 222 2.00 -7.56 -15.34
C VAL A 222 2.72 -8.11 -14.11
N SER A 223 3.35 -7.25 -13.32
CA SER A 223 4.05 -7.67 -12.09
C SER A 223 3.12 -8.36 -11.10
N GLY A 224 1.91 -7.83 -10.92
CA GLY A 224 0.91 -8.44 -10.06
C GLY A 224 0.38 -9.76 -10.60
N ALA A 225 0.16 -9.89 -11.91
CA ALA A 225 -0.29 -11.15 -12.52
C ALA A 225 0.77 -12.26 -12.37
N VAL A 226 2.06 -11.94 -12.55
CA VAL A 226 3.16 -12.89 -12.37
C VAL A 226 3.29 -13.31 -10.90
N ALA A 227 3.31 -12.35 -9.98
CA ALA A 227 3.36 -12.66 -8.55
C ALA A 227 2.13 -13.49 -8.11
N HIS A 228 0.95 -13.15 -8.62
CA HIS A 228 -0.27 -13.90 -8.34
C HIS A 228 -0.19 -15.32 -8.89
N ALA A 229 0.36 -15.55 -10.09
CA ALA A 229 0.54 -16.89 -10.65
C ALA A 229 1.45 -17.78 -9.79
N VAL A 230 2.51 -17.21 -9.19
CA VAL A 230 3.43 -17.94 -8.30
C VAL A 230 2.73 -18.37 -7.01
N PHE A 231 1.92 -17.49 -6.41
CA PHE A 231 1.27 -17.74 -5.12
C PHE A 231 -0.15 -18.31 -5.22
N TYR A 232 -0.69 -18.46 -6.43
CA TYR A 232 -2.05 -18.96 -6.66
C TYR A 232 -2.36 -20.33 -6.00
N PRO A 233 -1.44 -21.32 -6.00
CA PRO A 233 -1.68 -22.59 -5.30
C PRO A 233 -2.00 -22.44 -3.81
N LEU A 234 -1.39 -21.45 -3.13
CA LEU A 234 -1.70 -21.14 -1.73
C LEU A 234 -3.10 -20.54 -1.58
N GLU A 235 -3.57 -19.78 -2.56
CA GLU A 235 -4.93 -19.24 -2.54
C GLU A 235 -5.98 -20.34 -2.63
N VAL A 236 -5.77 -21.33 -3.49
CA VAL A 236 -6.65 -22.51 -3.57
C VAL A 236 -6.64 -23.29 -2.26
N LEU A 237 -5.47 -23.49 -1.65
CA LEU A 237 -5.34 -24.16 -0.35
C LEU A 237 -6.08 -23.42 0.76
N LYS A 238 -6.00 -22.09 0.80
CA LYS A 238 -6.72 -21.25 1.74
C LYS A 238 -8.23 -21.48 1.63
N VAL A 239 -8.78 -21.38 0.42
CA VAL A 239 -10.23 -21.54 0.21
C VAL A 239 -10.68 -22.94 0.62
N ARG A 240 -9.89 -23.99 0.32
CA ARG A 240 -10.19 -25.37 0.79
C ARG A 240 -10.25 -25.48 2.31
N LEU A 241 -9.23 -24.98 3.00
CA LEU A 241 -9.14 -25.05 4.46
C LEU A 241 -10.25 -24.23 5.13
N ASN A 242 -10.68 -23.12 4.53
CA ASN A 242 -11.77 -22.30 5.05
C ASN A 242 -13.11 -23.02 4.96
N LEU A 243 -13.41 -23.66 3.83
CA LEU A 243 -14.72 -24.28 3.57
C LEU A 243 -14.88 -25.65 4.23
N TRP A 244 -13.81 -26.46 4.26
CA TRP A 244 -13.81 -27.82 4.79
C TRP A 244 -13.15 -27.86 6.17
N ALA A 245 -13.68 -27.01 7.04
CA ALA A 245 -13.20 -26.83 8.40
C ALA A 245 -13.24 -28.15 9.19
N GLY A 246 -12.07 -28.63 9.61
CA GLY A 246 -11.95 -29.85 10.43
C GLY A 246 -11.73 -31.16 9.66
N THR A 247 -11.78 -31.17 8.32
CA THR A 247 -11.45 -32.37 7.52
C THR A 247 -9.94 -32.58 7.35
N TYR A 248 -9.17 -31.50 7.39
CA TYR A 248 -7.72 -31.53 7.24
C TYR A 248 -7.03 -31.07 8.52
N SER A 249 -6.01 -31.80 8.98
CA SER A 249 -5.23 -31.39 10.17
C SER A 249 -4.25 -30.24 9.88
N GLY A 250 -3.92 -30.00 8.60
CA GLY A 250 -3.03 -28.92 8.21
C GLY A 250 -2.90 -28.70 6.70
N VAL A 251 -2.14 -27.67 6.35
CA VAL A 251 -1.92 -27.22 4.96
C VAL A 251 -1.29 -28.31 4.09
N VAL A 252 -0.30 -29.03 4.64
CA VAL A 252 0.42 -30.10 3.92
C VAL A 252 -0.50 -31.28 3.62
N GLN A 253 -1.35 -31.68 4.58
CA GLN A 253 -2.32 -32.75 4.36
C GLN A 253 -3.35 -32.35 3.29
N CYS A 254 -3.82 -31.10 3.32
CA CYS A 254 -4.70 -30.56 2.30
C CYS A 254 -4.02 -30.61 0.92
N ALA A 255 -2.80 -30.08 0.78
CA ALA A 255 -2.05 -30.10 -0.48
C ALA A 255 -1.80 -31.52 -1.01
N ARG A 256 -1.44 -32.46 -0.12
CA ARG A 256 -1.23 -33.87 -0.49
C ARG A 256 -2.53 -34.53 -0.97
N SER A 257 -3.65 -34.22 -0.33
CA SER A 257 -4.98 -34.72 -0.74
C SER A 257 -5.35 -34.24 -2.13
N ILE A 258 -5.15 -32.94 -2.43
CA ILE A 258 -5.42 -32.37 -3.76
C ILE A 258 -4.58 -33.07 -4.82
N TYR A 259 -3.27 -33.17 -4.58
CA TYR A 259 -2.33 -33.74 -5.54
C TYR A 259 -2.66 -35.21 -5.87
N ARG A 260 -3.06 -36.00 -4.86
CA ARG A 260 -3.42 -37.42 -5.05
C ARG A 260 -4.80 -37.63 -5.67
N ASN A 261 -5.80 -36.83 -5.31
CA ASN A 261 -7.19 -37.09 -5.66
C ASN A 261 -7.67 -36.35 -6.92
N GLU A 262 -7.05 -35.23 -7.29
CA GLU A 262 -7.60 -34.35 -8.33
C GLU A 262 -6.60 -33.87 -9.39
N SER A 263 -5.30 -34.10 -9.21
CA SER A 263 -4.17 -33.65 -10.06
C SER A 263 -3.57 -32.26 -9.76
N ALA A 264 -2.40 -32.00 -10.35
CA ALA A 264 -1.67 -30.74 -10.22
C ALA A 264 -2.40 -29.53 -10.87
N ALA A 265 -3.22 -29.76 -11.90
CA ALA A 265 -3.97 -28.68 -12.56
C ALA A 265 -5.01 -28.04 -11.63
N SER A 266 -5.48 -28.76 -10.62
CA SER A 266 -6.47 -28.28 -9.64
C SER A 266 -5.95 -27.13 -8.78
N PHE A 267 -4.63 -26.98 -8.62
CA PHE A 267 -4.04 -25.83 -7.92
C PHE A 267 -4.20 -24.50 -8.67
N TYR A 268 -4.52 -24.53 -9.97
CA TYR A 268 -4.69 -23.34 -10.82
C TYR A 268 -6.15 -23.13 -11.26
N ARG A 269 -7.10 -23.85 -10.66
CA ARG A 269 -8.51 -23.73 -10.99
C ARG A 269 -9.08 -22.40 -10.51
N GLY A 270 -9.67 -21.65 -11.43
CA GLY A 270 -10.18 -20.29 -11.17
C GLY A 270 -9.18 -19.17 -11.50
N PHE A 271 -7.94 -19.50 -11.92
CA PHE A 271 -6.90 -18.50 -12.19
C PHE A 271 -7.31 -17.46 -13.24
N ARG A 272 -7.93 -17.91 -14.34
CA ARG A 272 -8.45 -17.04 -15.42
C ARG A 272 -9.41 -15.97 -14.88
N HIS A 273 -10.30 -16.35 -13.98
CA HIS A 273 -11.27 -15.45 -13.35
C HIS A 273 -10.61 -14.50 -12.35
N SER A 274 -9.55 -14.95 -11.67
CA SER A 274 -8.76 -14.10 -10.79
C SER A 274 -8.10 -12.96 -11.54
N ILE A 275 -7.44 -13.26 -12.67
CA ILE A 275 -6.82 -12.23 -13.52
C ILE A 275 -7.87 -11.30 -14.13
N LEU A 276 -9.01 -11.83 -14.58
CA LEU A 276 -10.10 -11.02 -15.13
C LEU A 276 -10.71 -10.06 -14.10
N CYS A 277 -10.71 -10.43 -12.82
CA CYS A 277 -11.16 -9.57 -11.72
C CYS A 277 -10.10 -8.52 -11.33
N MET A 278 -8.82 -8.88 -11.42
CA MET A 278 -7.69 -8.05 -10.99
C MET A 278 -7.58 -6.74 -11.78
N ILE A 279 -7.69 -6.82 -13.11
CA ILE A 279 -7.40 -5.70 -14.00
C ILE A 279 -8.46 -4.58 -13.89
N PRO A 280 -9.79 -4.86 -13.95
CA PRO A 280 -10.80 -3.81 -13.84
C PRO A 280 -10.79 -3.14 -12.46
N TYR A 281 -10.56 -3.93 -11.41
CA TYR A 281 -10.46 -3.42 -10.04
C TYR A 281 -9.35 -2.38 -9.93
N ALA A 282 -8.12 -2.76 -10.32
CA ALA A 282 -6.97 -1.88 -10.26
C ALA A 282 -7.14 -0.65 -11.16
N GLY A 283 -7.78 -0.81 -12.32
CA GLY A 283 -8.02 0.28 -13.27
C GLY A 283 -8.97 1.33 -12.71
N VAL A 284 -10.12 0.92 -12.17
CA VAL A 284 -11.12 1.84 -11.60
C VAL A 284 -10.57 2.53 -10.37
N GLU A 285 -9.92 1.79 -9.47
CA GLU A 285 -9.32 2.37 -8.27
C GLU A 285 -8.28 3.44 -8.63
N CYS A 286 -7.35 3.13 -9.55
CA CYS A 286 -6.33 4.08 -10.00
C CYS A 286 -6.95 5.32 -10.66
N ALA A 287 -7.95 5.13 -11.53
CA ALA A 287 -8.61 6.22 -12.22
C ALA A 287 -9.32 7.16 -11.24
N VAL A 288 -10.11 6.60 -10.32
CA VAL A 288 -10.85 7.38 -9.31
C VAL A 288 -9.88 8.11 -8.39
N HIS A 289 -8.82 7.44 -7.93
CA HIS A 289 -7.79 8.06 -7.10
C HIS A 289 -7.12 9.24 -7.81
N GLN A 290 -6.73 9.07 -9.08
CA GLN A 290 -6.12 10.14 -9.86
C GLN A 290 -7.06 11.31 -10.12
N SER A 291 -8.33 11.04 -10.44
CA SER A 291 -9.35 12.09 -10.60
C SER A 291 -9.53 12.90 -9.32
N ILE A 292 -9.61 12.23 -8.16
CA ILE A 292 -9.76 12.90 -6.88
C ILE A 292 -8.51 13.72 -6.51
N VAL A 293 -7.31 13.15 -6.67
CA VAL A 293 -6.07 13.87 -6.39
C VAL A 293 -5.89 15.09 -7.31
N THR A 294 -6.24 14.96 -8.59
CA THR A 294 -6.16 16.07 -9.55
C THR A 294 -7.14 17.18 -9.17
N TRP A 295 -8.37 16.82 -8.81
CA TRP A 295 -9.37 17.76 -8.32
C TRP A 295 -8.93 18.45 -7.01
N ALA A 296 -8.36 17.68 -6.07
CA ALA A 296 -7.93 18.19 -4.77
C ALA A 296 -6.76 19.18 -4.90
N LYS A 297 -5.81 18.95 -5.82
CA LYS A 297 -4.69 19.86 -6.11
C LYS A 297 -5.13 21.23 -6.65
N THR A 298 -6.32 21.31 -7.25
CA THR A 298 -6.90 22.58 -7.72
C THR A 298 -7.36 23.46 -6.56
N GLN A 299 -7.54 22.90 -5.35
CA GLN A 299 -7.88 23.67 -4.15
C GLN A 299 -6.63 23.94 -3.30
N GLN A 300 -6.38 25.21 -3.00
CA GLN A 300 -5.12 25.71 -2.41
C GLN A 300 -4.95 25.41 -0.90
N ASP A 301 -5.99 24.87 -0.23
CA ASP A 301 -6.01 24.48 1.21
C ASP A 301 -5.81 22.97 1.44
N TYR A 302 -5.33 22.25 0.44
CA TYR A 302 -5.20 20.79 0.50
C TYR A 302 -3.94 20.36 1.27
N SER A 303 -4.08 20.07 2.58
CA SER A 303 -3.00 19.43 3.36
C SER A 303 -3.45 18.65 4.60
N SER A 304 -4.75 18.44 4.81
CA SER A 304 -5.20 17.55 5.89
C SER A 304 -5.17 16.10 5.42
N ASP A 305 -4.10 15.40 5.76
CA ASP A 305 -4.14 14.12 6.43
C ASP A 305 -5.51 13.36 6.36
N SER A 306 -6.51 13.73 7.16
CA SER A 306 -7.80 13.00 7.19
C SER A 306 -8.55 12.96 5.84
N GLN A 307 -8.39 13.98 4.99
CA GLN A 307 -9.02 14.07 3.67
C GLN A 307 -8.37 13.09 2.66
N LEU A 308 -7.05 12.92 2.72
CA LEU A 308 -6.31 11.94 1.93
C LEU A 308 -6.78 10.51 2.22
N PHE A 309 -7.00 10.18 3.50
CA PHE A 309 -7.58 8.90 3.90
C PHE A 309 -8.97 8.68 3.31
N PHE A 310 -9.84 9.70 3.39
CA PHE A 310 -11.20 9.63 2.87
C PHE A 310 -11.23 9.39 1.36
N PHE A 311 -10.43 10.12 0.60
CA PHE A 311 -10.33 9.97 -0.86
C PHE A 311 -9.80 8.61 -1.29
N SER A 312 -8.78 8.12 -0.60
CA SER A 312 -8.29 6.76 -0.76
C SER A 312 -9.37 5.70 -0.49
N PHE A 313 -10.18 5.88 0.55
CA PHE A 313 -11.27 4.95 0.86
C PHE A 313 -12.41 5.01 -0.18
N VAL A 314 -12.70 6.18 -0.74
CA VAL A 314 -13.65 6.35 -1.84
C VAL A 314 -13.17 5.64 -3.10
N ALA A 315 -11.89 5.78 -3.46
CA ALA A 315 -11.30 5.07 -4.60
C ALA A 315 -11.35 3.54 -4.41
N PHE A 316 -10.98 3.06 -3.22
CA PHE A 316 -11.12 1.64 -2.85
C PHE A 316 -12.57 1.15 -2.99
N SER A 317 -13.53 1.94 -2.51
CA SER A 317 -14.95 1.57 -2.55
C SER A 317 -15.48 1.50 -3.98
N ALA A 318 -15.09 2.45 -4.84
CA ALA A 318 -15.43 2.43 -6.25
C ALA A 318 -14.82 1.23 -6.99
N GLY A 319 -13.55 0.93 -6.72
CA GLY A 319 -12.86 -0.25 -7.24
C GLY A 319 -13.59 -1.54 -6.85
N GLN A 320 -13.90 -1.71 -5.56
CA GLN A 320 -14.68 -2.84 -5.07
C GLN A 320 -16.03 -2.92 -5.77
N MET A 321 -16.85 -1.86 -5.77
CA MET A 321 -18.18 -1.88 -6.37
C MET A 321 -18.18 -2.31 -7.84
N SER A 322 -17.21 -1.86 -8.63
CA SER A 322 -17.12 -2.21 -10.06
C SER A 322 -16.80 -3.68 -10.30
N SER A 323 -15.95 -4.28 -9.46
CA SER A 323 -15.32 -5.58 -9.72
C SER A 323 -15.82 -6.68 -8.78
N TYR A 324 -16.64 -6.34 -7.79
CA TYR A 324 -17.15 -7.28 -6.79
C TYR A 324 -17.91 -8.48 -7.39
N PRO A 325 -18.74 -8.34 -8.45
CA PRO A 325 -19.39 -9.50 -9.09
C PRO A 325 -18.40 -10.56 -9.57
N LEU A 326 -17.26 -10.12 -10.16
CA LEU A 326 -16.20 -11.01 -10.61
C LEU A 326 -15.49 -11.68 -9.42
N ALA A 327 -15.31 -10.94 -8.33
CA ALA A 327 -14.74 -11.47 -7.10
C ALA A 327 -15.60 -12.58 -6.48
N VAL A 328 -16.93 -12.43 -6.50
CA VAL A 328 -17.87 -13.47 -6.02
C VAL A 328 -17.82 -14.71 -6.92
N ILE A 329 -17.80 -14.54 -8.25
CA ILE A 329 -17.71 -15.67 -9.18
C ILE A 329 -16.40 -16.44 -8.97
N ARG A 330 -15.29 -15.71 -8.81
CA ARG A 330 -13.98 -16.31 -8.52
C ARG A 330 -14.04 -17.19 -7.27
N THR A 331 -14.56 -16.66 -6.16
CA THR A 331 -14.59 -17.41 -4.90
C THR A 331 -15.60 -18.56 -4.92
N GLN A 332 -16.73 -18.39 -5.60
CA GLN A 332 -17.67 -19.49 -5.81
C GLN A 332 -17.09 -20.59 -6.68
N GLN A 333 -16.35 -20.30 -7.74
CA GLN A 333 -15.70 -21.33 -8.55
C GLN A 333 -14.55 -22.02 -7.81
N GLN A 334 -13.78 -21.27 -7.01
CA GLN A 334 -12.79 -21.85 -6.10
C GLN A 334 -13.44 -22.74 -5.02
N ALA A 335 -14.72 -22.52 -4.69
CA ALA A 335 -15.48 -23.38 -3.78
C ALA A 335 -16.17 -24.56 -4.49
N GLN A 336 -16.72 -24.35 -5.69
CA GLN A 336 -17.53 -25.31 -6.47
C GLN A 336 -16.70 -26.29 -7.29
N ALA A 337 -15.40 -26.07 -7.43
CA ALA A 337 -14.46 -26.96 -8.09
C ALA A 337 -14.43 -28.43 -7.58
N PHE A 338 -15.32 -28.80 -6.67
CA PHE A 338 -15.29 -29.98 -5.83
C PHE A 338 -16.61 -30.74 -5.81
N SER A 339 -17.70 -30.11 -6.23
CA SER A 339 -19.04 -30.71 -6.16
C SER A 339 -19.63 -31.04 -7.54
N SER A 340 -19.07 -30.50 -8.63
CA SER A 340 -19.59 -30.69 -9.97
C SER A 340 -18.53 -31.21 -10.94
N THR A 341 -18.84 -32.34 -11.59
CA THR A 341 -18.07 -33.04 -12.63
C THR A 341 -17.87 -32.20 -13.90
N SER A 342 -18.60 -31.09 -14.06
CA SER A 342 -18.51 -30.21 -15.23
C SER A 342 -17.87 -28.86 -14.87
N PRO A 343 -16.87 -28.38 -15.64
CA PRO A 343 -16.39 -27.01 -15.53
C PRO A 343 -17.50 -26.06 -15.97
N THR A 344 -18.09 -25.33 -15.03
CA THR A 344 -19.07 -24.29 -15.37
C THR A 344 -18.38 -23.16 -16.12
N THR A 345 -18.88 -22.84 -17.30
CA THR A 345 -18.41 -21.70 -18.08
C THR A 345 -18.68 -20.40 -17.30
N PHE A 346 -17.85 -19.37 -17.48
CA PHE A 346 -18.01 -18.06 -16.83
C PHE A 346 -19.46 -17.54 -16.87
N LEU A 347 -20.09 -17.65 -18.05
CA LEU A 347 -21.47 -17.23 -18.27
C LEU A 347 -22.48 -18.07 -17.46
N GLN A 348 -22.25 -19.37 -17.31
CA GLN A 348 -23.10 -20.25 -16.50
C GLN A 348 -22.98 -19.92 -15.00
N GLY A 349 -21.80 -19.50 -14.55
CA GLY A 349 -21.60 -18.99 -13.19
C GLY A 349 -22.37 -17.69 -12.95
N PHE A 350 -22.34 -16.78 -13.93
CA PHE A 350 -23.09 -15.53 -13.88
C PHE A 350 -24.61 -15.79 -13.85
N THR A 351 -25.15 -16.52 -14.82
CA THR A 351 -26.59 -16.84 -14.88
C THR A 351 -27.05 -17.62 -13.65
N GLY A 352 -26.24 -18.58 -13.17
CA GLY A 352 -26.57 -19.37 -11.98
C GLY A 352 -26.65 -18.56 -10.68
N ILE A 353 -25.85 -17.50 -10.54
CA ILE A 353 -25.97 -16.57 -9.39
C ILE A 353 -27.24 -15.75 -9.51
N TYR A 354 -27.51 -15.21 -10.69
CA TYR A 354 -28.70 -14.41 -10.96
C TYR A 354 -29.99 -15.20 -10.68
N GLU A 355 -30.07 -16.45 -11.13
CA GLU A 355 -31.23 -17.32 -10.93
C GLU A 355 -31.47 -17.67 -9.46
N ARG A 356 -30.40 -17.86 -8.65
CA ARG A 356 -30.53 -18.29 -7.25
C ARG A 356 -30.73 -17.14 -6.26
N HIS A 357 -30.09 -16.01 -6.48
CA HIS A 357 -30.01 -14.91 -5.51
C HIS A 357 -30.30 -13.52 -6.11
N GLY A 358 -30.59 -13.45 -7.41
CA GLY A 358 -30.76 -12.20 -8.14
C GLY A 358 -29.51 -11.32 -8.11
N ILE A 359 -29.71 -10.02 -8.34
CA ILE A 359 -28.64 -9.02 -8.40
C ILE A 359 -27.89 -8.89 -7.05
N ARG A 360 -28.60 -9.10 -5.93
CA ARG A 360 -27.99 -9.06 -4.59
C ARG A 360 -26.94 -10.16 -4.39
N GLY A 361 -27.08 -11.28 -5.09
CA GLY A 361 -26.13 -12.39 -5.06
C GLY A 361 -24.71 -11.97 -5.44
N TYR A 362 -24.57 -11.07 -6.41
CA TYR A 362 -23.26 -10.58 -6.86
C TYR A 362 -22.53 -9.73 -5.84
N TYR A 363 -23.21 -9.19 -4.83
CA TYR A 363 -22.65 -8.29 -3.82
C TYR A 363 -22.58 -8.92 -2.42
N ASN A 364 -22.83 -10.23 -2.32
CA ASN A 364 -22.75 -10.95 -1.06
C ASN A 364 -21.35 -10.89 -0.44
N GLY A 365 -21.26 -10.49 0.82
CA GLY A 365 -19.99 -10.33 1.55
C GLY A 365 -19.29 -8.98 1.35
N MET A 366 -19.84 -8.07 0.53
CA MET A 366 -19.21 -6.77 0.26
C MET A 366 -19.07 -5.94 1.54
N GLY A 367 -20.10 -5.95 2.39
CA GLY A 367 -20.06 -5.29 3.71
C GLY A 367 -18.94 -5.82 4.61
N ALA A 368 -18.71 -7.14 4.64
CA ALA A 368 -17.60 -7.72 5.41
C ALA A 368 -16.23 -7.28 4.85
N SER A 369 -16.13 -7.07 3.54
CA SER A 369 -14.92 -6.52 2.91
C SER A 369 -14.64 -5.08 3.38
N PHE A 370 -15.66 -4.23 3.48
CA PHE A 370 -15.53 -2.85 3.98
C PHE A 370 -15.17 -2.79 5.46
N VAL A 371 -15.89 -3.54 6.30
CA VAL A 371 -15.64 -3.60 7.75
C VAL A 371 -14.22 -4.07 8.03
N ARG A 372 -13.69 -4.99 7.22
CA ARG A 372 -12.31 -5.46 7.33
C ARG A 372 -11.29 -4.39 6.92
N ALA A 373 -11.56 -3.61 5.87
CA ALA A 373 -10.57 -2.73 5.25
C ALA A 373 -9.98 -1.71 6.24
N ILE A 374 -10.82 -1.11 7.08
CA ILE A 374 -10.43 -0.05 8.01
C ILE A 374 -9.49 -0.56 9.13
N PRO A 375 -9.85 -1.57 9.95
CA PRO A 375 -8.95 -2.11 10.97
C PRO A 375 -7.66 -2.63 10.37
N CYS A 376 -7.76 -3.31 9.23
CA CYS A 376 -6.61 -3.91 8.58
C CYS A 376 -5.59 -2.83 8.18
N ALA A 377 -6.04 -1.71 7.59
CA ALA A 377 -5.17 -0.61 7.18
C ALA A 377 -4.51 0.10 8.38
N LEU A 378 -5.31 0.40 9.41
CA LEU A 378 -4.83 1.04 10.64
C LEU A 378 -3.79 0.18 11.37
N LEU A 379 -4.06 -1.12 11.50
CA LEU A 379 -3.14 -2.06 12.16
C LEU A 379 -1.82 -2.17 11.41
N ASN A 380 -1.85 -2.33 10.08
CA ASN A 380 -0.61 -2.40 9.29
C ASN A 380 0.24 -1.14 9.46
N TYR A 381 -0.38 0.02 9.34
CA TYR A 381 0.31 1.29 9.43
C TYR A 381 0.95 1.49 10.82
N THR A 382 0.16 1.29 11.87
CA THR A 382 0.64 1.46 13.26
C THR A 382 1.73 0.46 13.62
N LEU A 383 1.59 -0.80 13.19
CA LEU A 383 2.58 -1.84 13.44
C LEU A 383 3.85 -1.62 12.65
N MET A 384 3.75 -1.23 11.37
CA MET A 384 4.92 -0.94 10.55
C MET A 384 5.75 0.19 11.16
N LYS A 385 5.11 1.29 11.57
CA LYS A 385 5.81 2.42 12.21
C LYS A 385 6.51 2.01 13.51
N LYS A 386 5.84 1.19 14.34
CA LYS A 386 6.43 0.68 15.59
C LYS A 386 7.58 -0.28 15.34
N LEU A 387 7.44 -1.21 14.40
CA LEU A 387 8.45 -2.22 14.09
C LEU A 387 9.68 -1.61 13.44
N ASP A 388 9.51 -0.61 12.57
CA ASP A 388 10.61 0.14 11.97
C ASP A 388 11.46 0.86 13.03
N THR A 389 10.82 1.37 14.09
CA THR A 389 11.53 2.00 15.22
C THR A 389 12.29 0.99 16.10
N VAL A 390 11.84 -0.27 16.12
CA VAL A 390 12.44 -1.34 16.95
C VAL A 390 13.55 -2.09 16.19
N LEU A 391 13.48 -2.13 14.86
CA LEU A 391 14.41 -2.87 13.99
C LEU A 391 15.50 -1.98 13.36
N SER A 392 15.42 -0.65 13.54
CA SER A 392 16.48 0.32 13.27
C SER A 392 17.39 0.46 14.48
#